data_AF-A0A7C4C926-F1
#
_entry.id   AF-A0A7C4C926-F1
#
_cell.length_a   1.000
_cell.length_b   1.000
_cell.length_c   1.000
_cell.angle_alpha   90.00
_cell.angle_beta   90.00
_cell.angle_gamma   90.00
#
_symmetry.space_group_name_H-M   'P 1'
#
loop_
_entity.id
_entity.type
_entity.pdbx_description
1 polymer ?
#
loop_
_entity_poly.entity_id
_entity_poly.type
_entity_poly.pdbx_seq_one_letter_code
_entity_poly.pdbx_strand_id
1 'polypeptide(L)'
;MREVVATSSVPARGAPVSTPRQNPPQRPAVPADRRPPADQAELSAAAAEYQAASDAAVATRMNVIRAQIADGTYLTPEKLEVVVERLLAELTGT
;
A
#
# COMPACT_ATOMS: atom_id res chain seq x y z
N MET A 1 5.77 -57.95 -43.82
CA MET A 1 5.68 -56.53 -43.42
C MET A 1 4.21 -56.15 -43.35
N ARG A 2 3.66 -56.03 -42.14
CA ARG A 2 2.33 -55.49 -41.85
C ARG A 2 2.51 -54.48 -40.74
N GLU A 3 2.29 -53.22 -41.08
CA GLU A 3 2.28 -52.09 -40.15
C GLU A 3 1.05 -52.19 -39.26
N VAL A 4 1.23 -51.88 -37.97
CA VAL A 4 0.13 -51.56 -37.07
C VAL A 4 0.48 -50.20 -36.48
N VAL A 5 -0.07 -49.15 -37.09
CA VAL A 5 0.03 -47.77 -36.61
C VAL A 5 -0.98 -47.57 -35.48
N ALA A 6 -0.48 -47.07 -34.36
CA ALA A 6 -1.25 -46.67 -33.20
C ALA A 6 -2.13 -45.45 -33.48
N THR A 7 -3.27 -45.34 -32.81
CA THR A 7 -3.72 -44.06 -32.21
C THR A 7 -4.81 -44.32 -31.17
N SER A 8 -4.48 -44.03 -29.91
CA SER A 8 -5.43 -43.85 -28.82
C SER A 8 -6.07 -42.47 -28.96
N SER A 9 -7.40 -42.43 -29.03
CA SER A 9 -8.19 -41.20 -29.17
C SER A 9 -8.52 -40.63 -27.79
N VAL A 10 -7.89 -39.50 -27.45
CA VAL A 10 -8.22 -38.67 -26.28
C VAL A 10 -9.21 -37.58 -26.72
N PRO A 11 -10.38 -37.41 -26.08
CA PRO A 11 -11.22 -36.25 -26.37
C PRO A 11 -10.71 -35.03 -25.60
N ALA A 12 -10.26 -34.00 -26.32
CA ALA A 12 -9.87 -32.72 -25.74
C ALA A 12 -10.97 -31.66 -25.96
N ARG A 13 -11.35 -31.05 -24.83
CA ARG A 13 -11.77 -29.65 -24.60
C ARG A 13 -13.03 -29.12 -25.30
N GLY A 14 -14.01 -28.83 -24.44
CA GLY A 14 -15.16 -27.99 -24.74
C GLY A 14 -14.76 -26.61 -25.26
N ALA A 15 -15.58 -26.11 -26.18
CA ALA A 15 -15.45 -24.79 -26.76
C ALA A 15 -15.74 -23.69 -25.71
N PRO A 16 -15.02 -22.55 -25.74
CA PRO A 16 -15.33 -21.42 -24.88
C PRO A 16 -16.62 -20.74 -25.35
N VAL A 17 -17.61 -20.66 -24.45
CA VAL A 17 -18.80 -19.83 -24.62
C VAL A 17 -18.37 -18.36 -24.62
N SER A 18 -18.59 -17.66 -25.73
CA SER A 18 -18.36 -16.23 -25.84
C SER A 18 -19.55 -15.48 -25.23
N THR A 19 -19.32 -14.73 -24.15
CA THR A 19 -20.33 -13.84 -23.57
C THR A 19 -20.36 -12.50 -24.33
N PRO A 20 -21.54 -11.88 -24.54
CA PRO A 20 -21.64 -10.59 -25.20
C PRO A 20 -21.04 -9.49 -24.32
N ARG A 21 -20.09 -8.74 -24.90
CA ARG A 21 -19.38 -7.64 -24.25
C ARG A 21 -20.34 -6.45 -24.08
N GLN A 22 -20.74 -6.13 -22.85
CA GLN A 22 -21.51 -4.92 -22.57
C GLN A 22 -20.61 -3.69 -22.80
N ASN A 23 -21.04 -2.79 -23.69
CA ASN A 23 -20.38 -1.49 -23.86
C ASN A 23 -20.56 -0.66 -22.59
N PRO A 24 -19.48 -0.08 -22.01
CA PRO A 24 -19.62 0.83 -20.89
C PRO A 24 -20.37 2.11 -21.31
N PRO A 25 -21.16 2.72 -20.42
CA PRO A 25 -21.86 3.96 -20.72
C PRO A 25 -20.88 5.09 -21.06
N GLN A 26 -21.12 5.77 -22.18
CA GLN A 26 -20.35 6.94 -22.57
C GLN A 26 -20.52 8.05 -21.54
N ARG A 27 -19.40 8.41 -20.89
CA ARG A 27 -19.33 9.54 -19.96
C ARG A 27 -19.57 10.85 -20.73
N PRO A 28 -20.44 11.75 -20.27
CA PRO A 28 -20.61 13.07 -20.87
C PRO A 28 -19.28 13.82 -20.92
N ALA A 29 -18.98 14.44 -22.07
CA ALA A 29 -17.80 15.27 -22.23
C ALA A 29 -17.92 16.51 -21.33
N VAL A 30 -16.98 16.67 -20.40
CA VAL A 30 -16.90 17.85 -19.52
C VAL A 30 -16.35 19.01 -20.37
N PRO A 31 -17.02 20.18 -20.42
CA PRO A 31 -16.48 21.34 -21.13
C PRO A 31 -15.13 21.75 -20.51
N ALA A 32 -14.13 21.93 -21.38
CA ALA A 32 -12.76 22.26 -21.05
C ALA A 32 -12.63 23.77 -20.76
N ASP A 33 -13.28 24.25 -19.71
CA ASP A 33 -13.02 25.59 -19.19
C ASP A 33 -13.12 25.58 -17.67
N ARG A 34 -12.14 24.93 -17.04
CA ARG A 34 -11.89 25.04 -15.60
C ARG A 34 -10.79 26.08 -15.40
N ARG A 35 -11.15 27.36 -15.37
CA ARG A 35 -10.29 28.32 -14.67
C ARG A 35 -10.21 27.87 -13.21
N PRO A 36 -9.01 27.60 -12.66
CA PRO A 36 -8.90 27.31 -11.25
C PRO A 36 -9.45 28.52 -10.47
N PRO A 37 -10.25 28.30 -9.42
CA PRO A 37 -10.75 29.41 -8.60
C PRO A 37 -9.55 30.22 -8.08
N ALA A 38 -9.60 31.54 -8.25
CA ALA A 38 -8.51 32.46 -7.92
C ALA A 38 -8.15 32.48 -6.42
N ASP A 39 -9.01 31.89 -5.58
CA ASP A 39 -8.85 31.79 -4.12
C ASP A 39 -8.23 30.43 -3.67
N GLN A 40 -7.36 29.84 -4.46
CA GLN A 40 -6.52 28.73 -3.97
C GLN A 40 -5.31 29.31 -3.24
N ALA A 41 -5.36 29.33 -1.92
CA ALA A 41 -4.18 29.62 -1.11
C ALA A 41 -3.10 28.56 -1.39
N GLU A 42 -1.84 28.98 -1.60
CA GLU A 42 -0.68 28.10 -1.81
C GLU A 42 -0.29 27.33 -0.53
N LEU A 43 -1.22 26.56 0.02
CA LEU A 43 -0.99 25.72 1.20
C LEU A 43 -0.02 24.58 0.89
N SER A 44 0.15 24.19 -0.38
CA SER A 44 1.01 23.07 -0.77
C SER A 44 2.51 23.34 -0.56
N ALA A 45 3.00 24.56 -0.82
CA ALA A 45 4.42 24.86 -0.69
C ALA A 45 4.85 24.86 0.79
N ALA A 46 4.12 25.60 1.63
CA ALA A 46 4.37 25.65 3.08
C ALA A 46 4.16 24.28 3.75
N ALA A 47 3.17 23.50 3.33
CA ALA A 47 2.97 22.14 3.84
C ALA A 47 4.10 21.20 3.43
N ALA A 48 4.63 21.29 2.21
CA ALA A 48 5.75 20.48 1.75
C ALA A 48 7.04 20.81 2.53
N GLU A 49 7.30 22.09 2.80
CA GLU A 49 8.44 22.52 3.61
C GLU A 49 8.34 22.03 5.06
N TYR A 50 7.15 22.12 5.67
CA TYR A 50 6.92 21.61 7.01
C TYR A 50 7.09 20.08 7.08
N GLN A 51 6.59 19.37 6.07
CA GLN A 51 6.74 17.91 5.98
C GLN A 51 8.22 17.52 5.86
N ALA A 52 9.00 18.20 5.01
CA ALA A 52 10.42 17.92 4.85
C ALA A 52 11.21 18.17 6.16
N ALA A 53 10.89 19.23 6.90
CA ALA A 53 11.49 19.51 8.20
C ALA A 53 11.13 18.44 9.24
N SER A 54 9.87 17.99 9.25
CA SER A 54 9.41 16.89 10.11
C SER A 54 10.13 15.58 9.80
N ASP A 55 10.25 15.22 8.53
CA ASP A 55 10.89 13.98 8.08
C ASP A 55 12.38 13.95 8.47
N ALA A 56 13.07 15.09 8.37
CA ALA A 56 14.46 15.22 8.81
C ALA A 56 14.62 15.02 10.33
N ALA A 57 13.69 15.55 11.13
CA ALA A 57 13.67 15.35 12.57
C ALA A 57 13.40 13.88 12.93
N VAL A 58 12.45 13.23 12.24
CA VAL A 58 12.15 11.80 12.40
C VAL A 58 13.37 10.95 12.04
N ALA A 59 14.05 11.22 10.92
CA ALA A 59 15.24 10.50 10.52
C ALA A 59 16.36 10.58 11.56
N THR A 60 16.59 11.79 12.11
CA THR A 60 17.56 12.01 13.17
C THR A 60 17.20 11.21 14.42
N ARG A 61 15.92 11.24 14.84
CA ARG A 61 15.44 10.50 16.00
C ARG A 61 15.60 8.98 15.80
N MET A 62 15.32 8.48 14.61
CA MET A 62 15.49 7.06 14.29
C MET A 62 16.94 6.62 14.35
N ASN A 63 17.88 7.46 13.90
CA ASN A 63 19.31 7.15 14.02
C ASN A 63 19.76 7.05 15.48
N VAL A 64 19.29 7.95 16.35
CA VAL A 64 19.57 7.89 17.79
C VAL A 64 19.00 6.61 18.41
N ILE A 65 17.75 6.28 18.07
CA ILE A 65 17.11 5.05 18.57
C ILE A 65 17.89 3.81 18.11
N ARG A 66 18.30 3.74 16.84
CA ARG A 66 19.11 2.63 16.31
C ARG A 66 20.43 2.48 17.05
N ALA A 67 21.12 3.59 17.33
CA ALA A 67 22.35 3.57 18.12
C ALA A 67 22.10 3.01 19.52
N GLN A 68 21.07 3.49 20.22
CA GLN A 68 20.70 2.98 21.55
C GLN A 68 20.34 1.49 21.54
N ILE A 69 19.71 0.99 20.47
CA ILE A 69 19.39 -0.43 20.32
C ILE A 69 20.66 -1.24 20.13
N ALA A 70 21.57 -0.79 19.25
CA ALA A 70 22.86 -1.44 19.03
C ALA A 70 23.71 -1.49 20.30
N ASP A 71 23.68 -0.42 21.09
CA ASP A 71 24.37 -0.31 22.37
C ASP A 71 23.66 -1.08 23.51
N GLY A 72 22.47 -1.63 23.26
CA GLY A 72 21.66 -2.33 24.26
C GLY A 72 21.04 -1.43 25.33
N THR A 73 21.16 -0.10 25.20
CA THR A 73 20.67 0.89 26.17
C THR A 73 19.25 1.38 25.87
N TYR A 74 18.67 0.93 24.77
CA TYR A 74 17.32 1.36 24.37
C TYR A 74 16.24 0.85 25.32
N LEU A 75 16.35 -0.39 25.79
CA LEU A 75 15.39 -1.02 26.70
C LEU A 75 15.78 -0.74 28.15
N THR A 76 14.98 0.09 28.81
CA THR A 76 15.09 0.35 30.25
C THR A 76 13.93 -0.32 30.99
N PRO A 77 14.04 -0.59 32.30
CA PRO A 77 12.95 -1.17 33.08
C PRO A 77 11.63 -0.40 32.94
N GLU A 78 11.69 0.93 32.95
CA GLU A 78 10.53 1.81 32.86
C GLU A 78 9.85 1.71 31.48
N LYS A 79 10.66 1.57 30.39
CA LYS A 79 10.10 1.35 29.05
C LYS A 79 9.47 -0.03 28.91
N LEU A 80 10.03 -1.04 29.58
CA LEU A 80 9.48 -2.38 29.58
C LEU A 80 8.11 -2.42 30.26
N GLU A 81 7.95 -1.72 31.39
CA GLU A 81 6.65 -1.59 32.07
C GLU A 81 5.58 -1.02 31.12
N VAL A 82 5.89 0.09 30.44
CA VAL A 82 4.97 0.71 29.47
C VAL A 82 4.63 -0.24 28.31
N VAL A 83 5.62 -0.99 27.81
CA VAL A 83 5.40 -1.97 26.73
C VAL A 83 4.49 -3.10 27.21
N VAL A 84 4.70 -3.60 28.43
CA VAL A 84 3.87 -4.63 29.04
C VAL A 84 2.44 -4.14 29.26
N GLU A 85 2.25 -2.93 29.79
CA GLU A 85 0.94 -2.32 29.97
C GLU A 85 0.19 -2.17 28.63
N ARG A 86 0.86 -1.67 27.59
CA ARG A 86 0.30 -1.54 26.23
C ARG A 86 -0.09 -2.90 25.65
N LEU A 87 0.77 -3.91 25.79
CA LEU A 87 0.49 -5.25 25.30
C LEU A 87 -0.69 -5.88 26.06
N LEU A 88 -0.76 -5.66 27.37
CA LEU A 88 -1.88 -6.12 28.18
C LEU A 88 -3.18 -5.46 27.70
N ALA A 89 -3.18 -4.13 27.52
CA ALA A 89 -4.33 -3.38 27.02
C ALA A 89 -4.79 -3.86 25.64
N GLU A 90 -3.84 -4.14 24.73
CA GLU A 90 -4.14 -4.67 23.39
C GLU A 90 -4.79 -6.07 23.47
N LEU A 91 -4.33 -6.92 24.39
CA LEU A 91 -4.90 -8.26 24.60
C LEU A 91 -6.26 -8.23 25.30
N THR A 92 -6.48 -7.30 26.22
CA THR A 92 -7.73 -7.16 26.97
C THR A 92 -8.77 -6.29 26.29
N GLY A 93 -8.39 -5.58 25.21
CA GLY A 93 -9.28 -4.70 24.45
C GLY A 93 -9.78 -3.49 25.25
N THR A 94 -9.02 -3.05 26.25
CA THR A 94 -9.32 -1.92 27.14
C THR A 94 -8.55 -0.67 26.75
#